data_AF-A0A9D9CDL1-F1
#
_entry.id   AF-A0A9D9CDL1-F1
#
_cell.length_a   1.000
_cell.length_b   1.000
_cell.length_c   1.000
_cell.angle_alpha   90.00
_cell.angle_beta   90.00
_cell.angle_gamma   90.00
#
_symmetry.space_group_name_H-M   'P 1'
#
loop_
_entity.id
_entity.type
_entity.pdbx_description
1 polymer ?
#
loop_
_entity_poly.entity_id
_entity_poly.type
_entity_poly.pdbx_seq_one_letter_code
_entity_poly.pdbx_strand_id
1 'polypeptide(L)'
;MATCCLAFAPQEQKKITIFTIGDSTCANKTLEKGALERGWGQMLPSYLDSRYVVVDNHALNGRSSKSFRDEGHWQPVYDKIKKGDYVFIQFGHNDQKPKEDRHTDPGTTYNENLRRYVNETREKGGIPVLLTSMVRRKFDENGKLIETHGDYLQAVRDVAAEMNVVLIDHNISSKQLVESMGPEDSKKLYMWVEKDTNLALPNGREDDTHLRALGAKKMANLILDEVAQKIPELAPFIRKYDYVVAKDGSGDFFTVQEAIDAIPDFRKNQRTRVY
;
A
#
# COMPACT_ATOMS: atom_id res chain seq x y z
N MET A 1 -15.68 57.76 -3.65
CA MET A 1 -14.56 56.83 -3.40
C MET A 1 -14.96 55.47 -3.97
N ALA A 2 -14.24 54.98 -4.99
CA ALA A 2 -14.45 53.62 -5.50
C ALA A 2 -13.60 52.67 -4.65
N THR A 3 -14.26 51.85 -3.84
CA THR A 3 -13.60 50.78 -3.07
C THR A 3 -13.17 49.69 -4.04
N CYS A 4 -11.87 49.65 -4.34
CA CYS A 4 -11.28 48.58 -5.13
C CYS A 4 -11.23 47.31 -4.26
N CYS A 5 -12.19 46.41 -4.43
CA CYS A 5 -12.14 45.08 -3.83
C CYS A 5 -11.07 44.26 -4.56
N LEU A 6 -9.88 44.15 -3.96
CA LEU A 6 -8.88 43.17 -4.37
C LEU A 6 -9.45 41.77 -4.07
N ALA A 7 -9.87 41.07 -5.12
CA ALA A 7 -10.20 39.66 -5.03
C ALA A 7 -8.90 38.88 -4.77
N PHE A 8 -8.73 38.37 -3.55
CA PHE A 8 -7.74 37.34 -3.28
C PHE A 8 -8.18 36.06 -3.97
N ALA A 9 -7.61 35.76 -5.13
CA ALA A 9 -7.69 34.42 -5.68
C ALA A 9 -6.96 33.47 -4.70
N PRO A 10 -7.58 32.37 -4.23
CA PRO A 10 -6.88 31.42 -3.39
C PRO A 10 -5.72 30.85 -4.21
N GLN A 11 -4.49 31.03 -3.72
CA GLN A 11 -3.32 30.43 -4.31
C GLN A 11 -3.49 28.91 -4.21
N GLU A 12 -3.49 28.22 -5.35
CA GLU A 12 -3.67 26.77 -5.39
C GLU A 12 -2.55 26.12 -4.57
N GLN A 13 -2.92 25.50 -3.46
CA GLN A 13 -1.94 24.92 -2.54
C GLN A 13 -1.26 23.75 -3.24
N LYS A 14 0.06 23.85 -3.46
CA LYS A 14 0.84 22.77 -4.06
C LYS A 14 0.72 21.51 -3.20
N LYS A 15 0.09 20.48 -3.73
CA LYS A 15 -0.02 19.16 -3.09
C LYS A 15 1.23 18.33 -3.36
N ILE A 16 1.64 17.54 -2.36
CA ILE A 16 2.64 16.49 -2.50
C ILE A 16 1.95 15.28 -3.12
N THR A 17 2.52 14.70 -4.18
CA THR A 17 2.05 13.43 -4.72
C THR A 17 2.87 12.29 -4.14
N ILE A 18 2.20 11.26 -3.63
CA ILE A 18 2.81 9.97 -3.34
C ILE A 18 2.44 9.03 -4.47
N PHE A 19 3.41 8.72 -5.33
CA PHE A 19 3.28 7.65 -6.31
C PHE A 19 3.55 6.32 -5.63
N THR A 20 2.73 5.30 -5.89
CA THR A 20 3.03 3.93 -5.44
C THR A 20 3.19 3.01 -6.64
N ILE A 21 4.29 2.25 -6.68
CA ILE A 21 4.53 1.20 -7.66
C ILE A 21 4.75 -0.13 -6.94
N GLY A 22 4.24 -1.19 -7.52
CA GLY A 22 4.28 -2.51 -6.91
C GLY A 22 3.40 -3.54 -7.57
N ASP A 23 3.11 -4.59 -6.83
CA ASP A 23 2.38 -5.77 -7.29
C ASP A 23 0.88 -5.76 -6.89
N SER A 24 0.24 -6.93 -6.92
CA SER A 24 -1.18 -7.09 -6.60
C SER A 24 -1.52 -6.75 -5.14
N THR A 25 -0.57 -6.80 -4.21
CA THR A 25 -0.80 -6.44 -2.80
C THR A 25 -0.91 -4.92 -2.60
N CYS A 26 -0.39 -4.12 -3.53
CA CYS A 26 -0.45 -2.66 -3.53
C CYS A 26 -1.55 -2.10 -4.46
N ALA A 27 -1.81 -2.80 -5.57
CA ALA A 27 -2.65 -2.34 -6.68
C ALA A 27 -4.09 -1.94 -6.31
N ASN A 28 -4.62 -0.95 -7.03
CA ASN A 28 -6.04 -0.64 -7.03
C ASN A 28 -6.86 -1.83 -7.56
N LYS A 29 -7.96 -2.13 -6.88
CA LYS A 29 -8.89 -3.21 -7.25
C LYS A 29 -10.25 -2.65 -7.60
N THR A 30 -10.93 -3.34 -8.51
CA THR A 30 -12.32 -3.02 -8.85
C THR A 30 -13.23 -3.13 -7.64
N LEU A 31 -14.25 -2.28 -7.60
CA LEU A 31 -15.31 -2.27 -6.60
C LEU A 31 -16.60 -2.87 -7.16
N GLU A 32 -16.59 -3.24 -8.43
CA GLU A 32 -17.76 -3.76 -9.13
C GLU A 32 -18.09 -5.19 -8.69
N LYS A 33 -19.36 -5.55 -8.86
CA LYS A 33 -19.87 -6.93 -8.74
C LYS A 33 -19.57 -7.61 -7.39
N GLY A 34 -19.32 -6.85 -6.33
CA GLY A 34 -19.04 -7.38 -4.99
C GLY A 34 -17.57 -7.79 -4.77
N ALA A 35 -16.64 -7.29 -5.60
CA ALA A 35 -15.21 -7.56 -5.45
C ALA A 35 -14.67 -7.12 -4.07
N LEU A 36 -14.07 -8.08 -3.35
CA LEU A 36 -13.60 -7.91 -1.97
C LEU A 36 -12.11 -7.54 -1.85
N GLU A 37 -11.32 -7.85 -2.87
CA GLU A 37 -9.87 -7.67 -2.85
C GLU A 37 -9.53 -6.18 -2.82
N ARG A 38 -8.54 -5.77 -2.02
CA ARG A 38 -7.99 -4.41 -1.97
C ARG A 38 -6.47 -4.46 -1.87
N GLY A 39 -5.79 -3.52 -2.51
CA GLY A 39 -4.35 -3.32 -2.29
C GLY A 39 -4.11 -2.28 -1.19
N TRP A 40 -2.99 -2.37 -0.47
CA TRP A 40 -2.66 -1.38 0.57
C TRP A 40 -2.50 0.03 0.00
N GLY A 41 -2.00 0.16 -1.24
CA GLY A 41 -1.88 1.45 -1.93
C GLY A 41 -3.23 2.12 -2.20
N GLN A 42 -4.27 1.31 -2.46
CA GLN A 42 -5.65 1.78 -2.62
C GLN A 42 -6.22 2.39 -1.33
N MET A 43 -5.72 1.97 -0.17
CA MET A 43 -6.19 2.43 1.15
C MET A 43 -5.41 3.63 1.67
N LEU A 44 -4.26 4.00 1.08
CA LEU A 44 -3.49 5.15 1.54
C LEU A 44 -4.27 6.48 1.56
N PRO A 45 -5.11 6.82 0.55
CA PRO A 45 -5.84 8.09 0.54
C PRO A 45 -6.69 8.35 1.78
N SER A 46 -7.27 7.30 2.39
CA SER A 46 -8.13 7.43 3.57
C SER A 46 -7.42 7.92 4.82
N TYR A 47 -6.09 7.87 4.81
CA TYR A 47 -5.23 8.23 5.92
C TYR A 47 -4.46 9.53 5.71
N LEU A 48 -4.68 10.22 4.59
CA LEU A 48 -3.91 11.39 4.20
C LEU A 48 -4.84 12.60 4.04
N ASP A 49 -4.40 13.74 4.56
CA ASP A 49 -5.12 15.00 4.42
C ASP A 49 -5.07 15.45 2.95
N SER A 50 -6.16 15.21 2.23
CA SER A 50 -6.28 15.40 0.77
C SER A 50 -6.11 16.84 0.31
N ARG A 51 -6.08 17.80 1.24
CA ARG A 51 -5.73 19.21 0.98
C ARG A 51 -4.24 19.37 0.69
N TYR A 52 -3.39 18.50 1.22
CA TYR A 52 -1.93 18.61 1.16
C TYR A 52 -1.25 17.45 0.43
N VAL A 53 -1.82 16.25 0.49
CA VAL A 53 -1.22 15.04 -0.08
C VAL A 53 -2.23 14.31 -0.96
N VAL A 54 -1.79 13.85 -2.13
CA VAL A 54 -2.57 12.97 -3.02
C VAL A 54 -1.79 11.70 -3.29
N VAL A 55 -2.49 10.59 -3.47
CA VAL A 55 -1.87 9.30 -3.84
C VAL A 55 -2.22 9.02 -5.30
N ASP A 56 -1.20 8.76 -6.12
CA ASP A 56 -1.36 8.26 -7.48
C ASP A 56 -0.82 6.82 -7.52
N ASN A 57 -1.72 5.83 -7.37
CA ASN A 57 -1.34 4.42 -7.24
C ASN A 57 -1.25 3.75 -8.61
N HIS A 58 -0.04 3.37 -9.01
CA HIS A 58 0.31 2.72 -10.26
C HIS A 58 0.67 1.24 -10.10
N ALA A 59 0.53 0.65 -8.90
CA ALA A 59 0.81 -0.76 -8.71
C ALA A 59 -0.15 -1.64 -9.52
N LEU A 60 0.36 -2.77 -10.04
CA LEU A 60 -0.36 -3.63 -10.98
C LEU A 60 -0.23 -5.11 -10.63
N ASN A 61 -1.32 -5.85 -10.86
CA ASN A 61 -1.38 -7.27 -10.53
C ASN A 61 -0.29 -8.08 -11.23
N GLY A 62 0.40 -8.93 -10.46
CA GLY A 62 1.33 -9.91 -11.01
C GLY A 62 2.68 -9.34 -11.48
N ARG A 63 2.91 -8.03 -11.33
CA ARG A 63 4.16 -7.38 -11.74
C ARG A 63 5.25 -7.61 -10.71
N SER A 64 6.47 -7.66 -11.22
CA SER A 64 7.74 -7.72 -10.51
C SER A 64 8.53 -6.44 -10.76
N SER A 65 9.65 -6.26 -10.07
CA SER A 65 10.54 -5.12 -10.29
C SER A 65 10.98 -5.00 -11.76
N LYS A 66 11.16 -6.13 -12.44
CA LYS A 66 11.51 -6.25 -13.86
C LYS A 66 10.32 -6.01 -14.78
N SER A 67 9.27 -6.85 -14.69
CA SER A 67 8.14 -6.81 -15.62
C SER A 67 7.40 -5.47 -15.60
N PHE A 68 7.36 -4.77 -14.45
CA PHE A 68 6.77 -3.43 -14.38
C PHE A 68 7.50 -2.41 -15.29
N ARG A 69 8.82 -2.54 -15.45
CA ARG A 69 9.61 -1.70 -16.37
C ARG A 69 9.48 -2.17 -17.80
N ASP A 70 9.66 -3.48 -18.02
CA ASP A 70 9.71 -4.05 -19.37
C ASP A 70 8.39 -3.91 -20.11
N GLU A 71 7.27 -3.94 -19.39
CA GLU A 71 5.94 -3.71 -19.96
C GLU A 71 5.58 -2.21 -20.10
N GLY A 72 6.50 -1.29 -19.74
CA GLY A 72 6.32 0.15 -19.90
C GLY A 72 5.52 0.85 -18.81
N HIS A 73 5.14 0.18 -17.71
CA HIS A 73 4.31 0.77 -16.65
C HIS A 73 5.06 1.81 -15.80
N TRP A 74 6.39 1.79 -15.82
CA TRP A 74 7.18 2.82 -15.14
C TRP A 74 7.14 4.18 -15.84
N GLN A 75 7.13 4.21 -17.18
CA GLN A 75 7.26 5.46 -17.94
C GLN A 75 6.17 6.49 -17.59
N PRO A 76 4.87 6.13 -17.49
CA PRO A 76 3.83 7.06 -17.06
C PRO A 76 4.05 7.66 -15.66
N VAL A 77 4.69 6.92 -14.75
CA VAL A 77 5.02 7.44 -13.41
C VAL A 77 6.19 8.40 -13.53
N TYR A 78 7.28 7.98 -14.17
CA TYR A 78 8.49 8.77 -14.39
C TYR A 78 8.18 10.15 -15.00
N ASP A 79 7.30 10.21 -16.00
CA ASP A 79 6.94 11.44 -16.68
C ASP A 79 6.16 12.42 -15.80
N LYS A 80 5.42 11.91 -14.81
CA LYS A 80 4.59 12.71 -13.89
C LYS A 80 5.33 13.24 -12.68
N ILE A 81 6.41 12.59 -12.24
CA ILE A 81 7.14 12.96 -11.01
C ILE A 81 7.60 14.41 -11.10
N LYS A 82 7.32 15.19 -10.04
CA LYS A 82 7.81 16.55 -9.85
C LYS A 82 8.67 16.64 -8.59
N LYS A 83 9.44 17.73 -8.51
CA LYS A 83 10.24 18.02 -7.33
C LYS A 83 9.39 18.05 -6.05
N GLY A 84 9.77 17.20 -5.09
CA GLY A 84 9.14 17.05 -3.78
C GLY A 84 8.05 15.97 -3.71
N ASP A 85 7.73 15.29 -4.83
CA ASP A 85 6.87 14.11 -4.81
C ASP A 85 7.63 12.89 -4.26
N TYR A 86 6.89 11.93 -3.71
CA TYR A 86 7.44 10.67 -3.21
C TYR A 86 7.11 9.52 -4.16
N VAL A 87 8.01 8.53 -4.26
CA VAL A 87 7.74 7.27 -4.97
C VAL A 87 7.98 6.10 -4.02
N PHE A 88 6.90 5.45 -3.61
CA PHE A 88 6.94 4.27 -2.76
C PHE A 88 7.03 3.03 -3.65
N ILE A 89 8.08 2.24 -3.45
CA ILE A 89 8.46 1.13 -4.34
C ILE A 89 8.43 -0.16 -3.53
N GLN A 90 7.51 -1.08 -3.85
CA GLN A 90 7.38 -2.38 -3.19
C GLN A 90 7.22 -3.52 -4.21
N PHE A 91 8.25 -4.36 -4.33
CA PHE A 91 8.25 -5.56 -5.17
C PHE A 91 8.84 -6.75 -4.39
N GLY A 92 8.84 -7.94 -4.99
CA GLY A 92 9.35 -9.18 -4.38
C GLY A 92 8.44 -10.40 -4.60
N HIS A 93 7.12 -10.29 -4.42
CA HIS A 93 6.22 -11.46 -4.49
C HIS A 93 6.24 -12.19 -5.85
N ASN A 94 6.45 -11.44 -6.93
CA ASN A 94 6.47 -11.99 -8.29
C ASN A 94 7.89 -12.14 -8.84
N ASP A 95 8.84 -11.38 -8.31
CA ASP A 95 10.27 -11.48 -8.60
C ASP A 95 10.81 -12.88 -8.26
N GLN A 96 10.33 -13.47 -7.16
CA GLN A 96 10.72 -14.83 -6.73
C GLN A 96 10.09 -15.98 -7.52
N LYS A 97 9.20 -15.70 -8.47
CA LYS A 97 8.50 -16.74 -9.23
C LYS A 97 9.33 -17.10 -10.46
N PRO A 98 9.42 -18.39 -10.83
CA PRO A 98 10.35 -18.88 -11.85
C PRO A 98 10.02 -18.45 -13.29
N LYS A 99 8.94 -17.68 -13.52
CA LYS A 99 8.57 -17.28 -14.87
C LYS A 99 9.54 -16.20 -15.35
N GLU A 100 10.26 -16.48 -16.43
CA GLU A 100 11.38 -15.66 -16.93
C GLU A 100 11.03 -14.18 -17.17
N ASP A 101 9.82 -13.89 -17.63
CA ASP A 101 9.37 -12.52 -17.89
C ASP A 101 9.34 -11.62 -16.64
N ARG A 102 9.22 -12.22 -15.46
CA ARG A 102 9.10 -11.53 -14.18
C ARG A 102 10.22 -11.85 -13.18
N HIS A 103 10.89 -13.01 -13.32
CA HIS A 103 11.91 -13.47 -12.38
C HIS A 103 13.11 -12.52 -12.34
N THR A 104 13.67 -12.32 -11.16
CA THR A 104 14.92 -11.58 -10.94
C THR A 104 15.66 -12.17 -9.75
N ASP A 105 16.97 -12.09 -9.67
CA ASP A 105 17.73 -12.69 -8.57
C ASP A 105 18.19 -11.62 -7.56
N PRO A 106 18.00 -11.85 -6.24
CA PRO A 106 18.54 -10.99 -5.18
C PRO A 106 20.06 -10.84 -5.31
N GLY A 107 20.57 -9.65 -5.00
CA GLY A 107 21.98 -9.32 -5.14
C GLY A 107 22.43 -8.98 -6.56
N THR A 108 21.61 -9.26 -7.58
CA THR A 108 21.91 -8.96 -9.00
C THR A 108 20.77 -8.19 -9.67
N THR A 109 20.01 -8.83 -10.56
CA THR A 109 18.98 -8.20 -11.40
C THR A 109 17.85 -7.58 -10.58
N TYR A 110 17.51 -8.14 -9.43
CA TYR A 110 16.52 -7.52 -8.53
C TYR A 110 17.03 -6.19 -7.99
N ASN A 111 18.24 -6.18 -7.44
CA ASN A 111 18.87 -4.97 -6.90
C ASN A 111 19.08 -3.92 -7.99
N GLU A 112 19.51 -4.32 -9.18
CA GLU A 112 19.66 -3.43 -10.33
C GLU A 112 18.36 -2.71 -10.70
N ASN A 113 17.23 -3.43 -10.73
CA ASN A 113 15.93 -2.80 -10.97
C ASN A 113 15.57 -1.80 -9.86
N LEU A 114 15.78 -2.15 -8.59
CA LEU A 114 15.53 -1.24 -7.47
C LEU A 114 16.39 0.04 -7.57
N ARG A 115 17.68 -0.10 -7.87
CA ARG A 115 18.58 1.05 -8.05
C ARG A 115 18.12 1.96 -9.19
N ARG A 116 17.64 1.38 -10.29
CA ARG A 116 17.11 2.15 -11.42
C ARG A 116 15.89 2.97 -11.03
N TYR A 117 14.91 2.40 -10.34
CA TYR A 117 13.76 3.17 -9.85
C TYR A 117 14.17 4.32 -8.92
N VAL A 118 15.12 4.06 -8.01
CA VAL A 118 15.63 5.08 -7.08
C VAL A 118 16.31 6.23 -7.84
N ASN A 119 17.23 5.92 -8.75
CA ASN A 119 17.96 6.92 -9.53
C ASN A 119 17.02 7.73 -10.41
N GLU A 120 16.16 7.07 -11.16
CA GLU A 120 15.23 7.71 -12.08
C GLU A 120 14.19 8.57 -11.33
N THR A 121 13.78 8.16 -10.13
CA THR A 121 12.96 9.02 -9.25
C THR A 121 13.70 10.30 -8.86
N ARG A 122 14.98 10.18 -8.45
CA ARG A 122 15.82 11.33 -8.05
C ARG A 122 16.11 12.27 -9.21
N GLU A 123 16.31 11.75 -10.43
CA GLU A 123 16.51 12.54 -11.64
C GLU A 123 15.34 13.52 -11.89
N LYS A 124 14.12 13.12 -11.55
CA LYS A 124 12.91 13.95 -11.66
C LYS A 124 12.70 14.88 -10.45
N GLY A 125 13.62 14.86 -9.48
CA GLY A 125 13.51 15.58 -8.21
C GLY A 125 12.55 14.95 -7.20
N GLY A 126 12.08 13.72 -7.47
CA GLY A 126 11.28 12.94 -6.54
C GLY A 126 12.12 12.32 -5.42
N ILE A 127 11.44 11.85 -4.39
CA ILE A 127 12.03 11.24 -3.20
C ILE A 127 11.64 9.75 -3.19
N PRO A 128 12.57 8.83 -3.51
CA PRO A 128 12.28 7.41 -3.48
C PRO A 128 12.18 6.91 -2.04
N VAL A 129 11.28 5.94 -1.82
CA VAL A 129 11.12 5.21 -0.56
C VAL A 129 11.00 3.73 -0.92
N LEU A 130 11.88 2.91 -0.34
CA LEU A 130 11.88 1.47 -0.58
C LEU A 130 11.09 0.76 0.52
N LEU A 131 10.27 -0.21 0.13
CA LEU A 131 9.50 -1.02 1.05
C LEU A 131 9.81 -2.50 0.82
N THR A 132 10.05 -3.26 1.89
CA THR A 132 10.10 -4.72 1.80
C THR A 132 8.71 -5.28 1.46
N SER A 133 8.66 -6.43 0.78
CA SER A 133 7.38 -7.13 0.56
C SER A 133 6.76 -7.52 1.89
N MET A 134 5.45 -7.30 2.03
CA MET A 134 4.70 -7.80 3.18
C MET A 134 4.70 -9.33 3.26
N VAL A 135 4.39 -9.88 4.42
CA VAL A 135 4.30 -11.33 4.60
C VAL A 135 3.16 -11.95 3.79
N ARG A 136 3.33 -13.21 3.40
CA ARG A 136 2.22 -14.11 3.08
C ARG A 136 1.72 -14.77 4.35
N ARG A 137 0.43 -15.09 4.42
CA ARG A 137 -0.17 -15.86 5.50
C ARG A 137 0.20 -17.35 5.40
N LYS A 138 1.46 -17.69 5.61
CA LYS A 138 1.93 -19.09 5.59
C LYS A 138 2.39 -19.51 6.98
N PHE A 139 1.63 -20.40 7.61
CA PHE A 139 1.95 -20.93 8.93
C PHE A 139 2.49 -22.37 8.84
N ASP A 140 3.41 -22.74 9.73
CA ASP A 140 3.80 -24.13 9.96
C ASP A 140 2.76 -24.89 10.82
N GLU A 141 3.01 -26.18 11.04
CA GLU A 141 2.16 -27.04 11.86
C GLU A 141 2.02 -26.59 13.33
N ASN A 142 2.96 -25.78 13.82
CA ASN A 142 2.96 -25.23 15.17
C ASN A 142 2.29 -23.84 15.24
N GLY A 143 1.73 -23.36 14.13
CA GLY A 143 1.09 -22.05 14.05
C GLY A 143 2.08 -20.88 14.01
N LYS A 144 3.35 -21.11 13.69
CA LYS A 144 4.36 -20.06 13.52
C LYS A 144 4.40 -19.59 12.07
N LEU A 145 4.48 -18.28 11.85
CA LEU A 145 4.55 -17.72 10.50
C LEU A 145 5.91 -17.99 9.85
N ILE A 146 5.88 -18.53 8.63
CA ILE A 146 7.05 -18.87 7.82
C ILE A 146 7.36 -17.69 6.89
N GLU A 147 8.63 -17.27 6.85
CA GLU A 147 9.07 -16.30 5.85
C GLU A 147 9.13 -16.93 4.45
N THR A 148 8.59 -16.24 3.46
CA THR A 148 8.41 -16.76 2.09
C THR A 148 9.18 -15.97 1.02
N HIS A 149 9.83 -14.87 1.41
CA HIS A 149 10.54 -13.98 0.50
C HIS A 149 12.07 -14.08 0.57
N GLY A 150 12.63 -14.83 1.54
CA GLY A 150 14.07 -15.11 1.61
C GLY A 150 14.95 -13.86 1.40
N ASP A 151 15.95 -13.98 0.53
CA ASP A 151 16.98 -12.96 0.29
C ASP A 151 16.45 -11.68 -0.38
N TYR A 152 15.23 -11.69 -0.94
CA TYR A 152 14.63 -10.48 -1.51
C TYR A 152 14.42 -9.39 -0.45
N LEU A 153 14.15 -9.78 0.80
CA LEU A 153 14.00 -8.83 1.90
C LEU A 153 15.33 -8.13 2.20
N GLN A 154 16.40 -8.91 2.28
CA GLN A 154 17.73 -8.38 2.55
C GLN A 154 18.21 -7.52 1.39
N ALA A 155 17.96 -7.92 0.15
CA ALA A 155 18.27 -7.12 -1.03
C ALA A 155 17.65 -5.71 -1.00
N VAL A 156 16.39 -5.57 -0.57
CA VAL A 156 15.77 -4.24 -0.43
C VAL A 156 16.47 -3.41 0.66
N ARG A 157 16.81 -4.04 1.80
CA ARG A 157 17.55 -3.37 2.89
C ARG A 157 18.94 -2.91 2.44
N ASP A 158 19.65 -3.77 1.71
CA ASP A 158 20.98 -3.50 1.20
C ASP A 158 20.94 -2.35 0.20
N VAL A 159 20.01 -2.35 -0.76
CA VAL A 159 19.86 -1.25 -1.72
C VAL A 159 19.47 0.04 -1.02
N ALA A 160 18.57 -0.01 -0.03
CA ALA A 160 18.20 1.18 0.73
C ALA A 160 19.38 1.79 1.48
N ALA A 161 20.22 0.95 2.12
CA ALA A 161 21.44 1.39 2.77
C ALA A 161 22.50 1.91 1.78
N GLU A 162 22.77 1.15 0.72
CA GLU A 162 23.71 1.47 -0.37
C GLU A 162 23.41 2.85 -0.96
N MET A 163 22.14 3.12 -1.24
CA MET A 163 21.71 4.33 -1.94
C MET A 163 21.27 5.46 -1.01
N ASN A 164 21.33 5.28 0.32
CA ASN A 164 20.82 6.21 1.32
C ASN A 164 19.36 6.60 1.03
N VAL A 165 18.49 5.60 0.95
CA VAL A 165 17.04 5.73 0.71
C VAL A 165 16.29 5.34 1.98
N VAL A 166 15.20 6.04 2.29
CA VAL A 166 14.34 5.65 3.42
C VAL A 166 13.77 4.26 3.16
N LEU A 167 13.99 3.36 4.11
CA LEU A 167 13.42 2.02 4.14
C LEU A 167 12.21 1.97 5.05
N ILE A 168 11.08 1.48 4.54
CA ILE A 168 9.95 0.99 5.35
C ILE A 168 10.05 -0.53 5.38
N ASP A 169 10.31 -1.11 6.56
CA ASP A 169 10.47 -2.57 6.67
C ASP A 169 9.12 -3.24 6.92
N HIS A 170 8.26 -3.13 5.90
CA HIS A 170 6.88 -3.58 5.94
C HIS A 170 6.75 -5.09 6.19
N ASN A 171 7.76 -5.90 5.85
CA ASN A 171 7.80 -7.31 6.22
C ASN A 171 7.80 -7.50 7.74
N ILE A 172 8.64 -6.77 8.49
CA ILE A 172 8.73 -6.89 9.95
C ILE A 172 7.39 -6.51 10.59
N SER A 173 6.85 -5.35 10.23
CA SER A 173 5.62 -4.84 10.84
C SER A 173 4.39 -5.70 10.46
N SER A 174 4.30 -6.16 9.20
CA SER A 174 3.22 -7.07 8.78
C SER A 174 3.33 -8.46 9.41
N LYS A 175 4.56 -8.98 9.58
CA LYS A 175 4.81 -10.24 10.29
C LYS A 175 4.28 -10.19 11.72
N GLN A 176 4.66 -9.16 12.48
CA GLN A 176 4.22 -8.98 13.86
C GLN A 176 2.69 -8.96 13.96
N LEU A 177 2.00 -8.24 13.06
CA LEU A 177 0.55 -8.22 13.01
C LEU A 177 -0.02 -9.63 12.77
N VAL A 178 0.44 -10.32 11.73
CA VAL A 178 -0.13 -11.62 11.33
C VAL A 178 0.17 -12.70 12.37
N GLU A 179 1.36 -12.70 12.97
CA GLU A 179 1.70 -13.58 14.09
C GLU A 179 0.83 -13.31 15.32
N SER A 180 0.55 -12.03 15.64
CA SER A 180 -0.30 -11.67 16.78
C SER A 180 -1.75 -12.14 16.65
N MET A 181 -2.24 -12.29 15.41
CA MET A 181 -3.57 -12.80 15.11
C MET A 181 -3.62 -14.33 15.03
N GLY A 182 -2.48 -14.97 14.75
CA GLY A 182 -2.39 -16.41 14.55
C GLY A 182 -3.11 -16.91 13.29
N PRO A 183 -3.15 -18.24 13.06
CA PRO A 183 -3.65 -18.82 11.81
C PRO A 183 -5.12 -18.50 11.51
N GLU A 184 -6.00 -18.55 12.50
CA GLU A 184 -7.44 -18.43 12.26
C GLU A 184 -7.87 -16.98 12.09
N ASP A 185 -7.55 -16.10 13.05
CA ASP A 185 -8.04 -14.72 13.02
C ASP A 185 -7.43 -13.93 11.86
N SER A 186 -6.18 -14.25 11.47
CA SER A 186 -5.51 -13.59 10.34
C SER A 186 -6.21 -13.81 9.00
N LYS A 187 -7.06 -14.84 8.84
CA LYS A 187 -7.88 -15.04 7.63
C LYS A 187 -8.70 -13.80 7.28
N LYS A 188 -9.13 -13.02 8.28
CA LYS A 188 -9.88 -11.75 8.09
C LYS A 188 -9.11 -10.70 7.29
N LEU A 189 -7.78 -10.76 7.29
CA LEU A 189 -6.93 -9.84 6.53
C LEU A 189 -6.84 -10.22 5.05
N TYR A 190 -6.91 -11.51 4.74
CA TYR A 190 -6.61 -12.05 3.42
C TYR A 190 -7.89 -12.46 2.67
N MET A 191 -7.75 -12.83 1.40
CA MET A 191 -8.83 -13.28 0.52
C MET A 191 -9.28 -14.71 0.88
N TRP A 192 -9.67 -14.89 2.14
CA TRP A 192 -10.42 -16.01 2.66
C TRP A 192 -11.91 -15.65 2.64
N VAL A 193 -12.64 -16.34 1.76
CA VAL A 193 -14.05 -16.11 1.48
C VAL A 193 -14.72 -17.47 1.44
N GLU A 194 -15.72 -17.65 2.30
CA GLU A 194 -16.50 -18.88 2.34
C GLU A 194 -17.36 -19.00 1.08
N LYS A 195 -17.61 -20.25 0.67
CA LYS A 195 -18.48 -20.56 -0.45
C LYS A 195 -19.87 -19.95 -0.25
N ASP A 196 -20.48 -19.47 -1.33
CA ASP A 196 -21.83 -18.91 -1.38
C ASP A 196 -22.07 -17.65 -0.49
N THR A 197 -21.01 -17.05 0.07
CA THR A 197 -21.12 -15.81 0.88
C THR A 197 -20.89 -14.52 0.09
N ASN A 198 -20.39 -14.62 -1.15
CA ASN A 198 -20.10 -13.46 -1.99
C ASN A 198 -20.39 -13.76 -3.47
N LEU A 199 -21.12 -12.85 -4.13
CA LEU A 199 -21.55 -13.02 -5.52
C LEU A 199 -20.39 -13.03 -6.54
N ALA A 200 -19.28 -12.31 -6.27
CA ALA A 200 -18.10 -12.35 -7.14
C ALA A 200 -17.28 -13.64 -6.95
N LEU A 201 -17.46 -14.35 -5.84
CA LEU A 201 -16.71 -15.55 -5.48
C LEU A 201 -17.67 -16.64 -5.00
N PRO A 202 -18.55 -17.15 -5.86
CA PRO A 202 -19.58 -18.12 -5.45
C PRO A 202 -18.97 -19.42 -4.92
N ASN A 203 -17.80 -19.82 -5.42
CA ASN A 203 -17.08 -21.00 -4.95
C ASN A 203 -16.20 -20.74 -3.70
N GLY A 204 -16.24 -19.54 -3.14
CA GLY A 204 -15.29 -19.10 -2.14
C GLY A 204 -13.89 -18.87 -2.72
N ARG A 205 -12.94 -18.55 -1.84
CA ARG A 205 -11.50 -18.41 -2.15
C ARG A 205 -10.71 -18.60 -0.86
N GLU A 206 -9.61 -19.33 -0.94
CA GLU A 206 -8.60 -19.39 0.12
C GLU A 206 -7.29 -18.91 -0.50
N ASP A 207 -6.89 -17.69 -0.13
CA ASP A 207 -5.71 -17.04 -0.68
C ASP A 207 -4.97 -16.30 0.43
N ASP A 208 -3.72 -16.72 0.64
CA ASP A 208 -2.85 -16.25 1.72
C ASP A 208 -1.91 -15.09 1.29
N THR A 209 -2.16 -14.46 0.14
CA THR A 209 -1.34 -13.36 -0.39
C THR A 209 -2.16 -12.09 -0.60
N HIS A 210 -3.35 -12.22 -1.18
CA HIS A 210 -4.18 -11.07 -1.52
C HIS A 210 -5.04 -10.64 -0.34
N LEU A 211 -5.25 -9.33 -0.21
CA LEU A 211 -5.90 -8.75 0.96
C LEU A 211 -7.37 -8.44 0.71
N ARG A 212 -8.17 -8.56 1.76
CA ARG A 212 -9.47 -7.90 1.87
C ARG A 212 -9.28 -6.45 2.34
N ALA A 213 -10.35 -5.65 2.31
CA ALA A 213 -10.33 -4.26 2.78
C ALA A 213 -9.67 -4.08 4.17
N LEU A 214 -10.01 -4.93 5.15
CA LEU A 214 -9.41 -4.87 6.49
C LEU A 214 -7.89 -5.11 6.45
N GLY A 215 -7.43 -6.12 5.72
CA GLY A 215 -6.00 -6.40 5.56
C GLY A 215 -5.26 -5.26 4.89
N ALA A 216 -5.76 -4.79 3.74
CA ALA A 216 -5.19 -3.67 3.01
C ALA A 216 -5.08 -2.42 3.88
N LYS A 217 -6.11 -2.13 4.67
CA LYS A 217 -6.15 -1.00 5.61
C LYS A 217 -5.12 -1.15 6.73
N LYS A 218 -4.96 -2.34 7.30
CA LYS A 218 -3.96 -2.62 8.35
C LYS A 218 -2.54 -2.48 7.81
N MET A 219 -2.26 -3.03 6.62
CA MET A 219 -0.96 -2.92 5.96
C MET A 219 -0.61 -1.46 5.62
N ALA A 220 -1.56 -0.70 5.06
CA ALA A 220 -1.40 0.73 4.82
C ALA A 220 -1.09 1.52 6.11
N ASN A 221 -1.73 1.16 7.22
CA ASN A 221 -1.52 1.79 8.52
C ASN A 221 -0.11 1.53 9.07
N LEU A 222 0.38 0.29 8.98
CA LEU A 222 1.74 -0.09 9.39
C LEU A 222 2.80 0.68 8.58
N ILE A 223 2.60 0.80 7.26
CA ILE A 223 3.46 1.62 6.40
C ILE A 223 3.47 3.07 6.88
N LEU A 224 2.29 3.65 7.15
CA LEU A 224 2.18 5.04 7.57
C LEU A 224 2.73 5.30 8.99
N ASP A 225 2.72 4.31 9.88
CA ASP A 225 3.40 4.40 11.17
C ASP A 225 4.90 4.58 11.01
N GLU A 226 5.52 3.78 10.13
CA GLU A 226 6.94 3.93 9.82
C GLU A 226 7.23 5.22 9.05
N VAL A 227 6.37 5.64 8.12
CA VAL A 227 6.48 6.91 7.40
C VAL A 227 6.45 8.09 8.38
N ALA A 228 5.52 8.10 9.35
CA ALA A 228 5.44 9.16 10.34
C ALA A 228 6.73 9.31 11.17
N GLN A 229 7.43 8.20 11.41
CA GLN A 229 8.68 8.18 12.16
C GLN A 229 9.89 8.56 11.30
N LYS A 230 9.94 8.11 10.04
CA LYS A 230 11.12 8.18 9.18
C LYS A 230 11.06 9.32 8.15
N ILE A 231 9.88 9.88 7.90
CA ILE A 231 9.63 10.97 6.95
C ILE A 231 8.81 12.07 7.66
N PRO A 232 9.44 12.88 8.52
CA PRO A 232 8.76 13.90 9.31
C PRO A 232 7.95 14.90 8.49
N GLU A 233 8.29 15.12 7.22
CA GLU A 233 7.58 16.00 6.29
C GLU A 233 6.17 15.50 5.93
N LEU A 234 5.93 14.18 5.98
CA LEU A 234 4.62 13.59 5.71
C LEU A 234 3.78 13.40 6.98
N ALA A 235 4.43 13.31 8.15
CA ALA A 235 3.76 13.04 9.42
C ALA A 235 2.58 14.00 9.74
N PRO A 236 2.69 15.34 9.53
CA PRO A 236 1.60 16.28 9.80
C PRO A 236 0.35 16.08 8.94
N PHE A 237 0.44 15.31 7.86
CA PHE A 237 -0.69 15.06 6.94
C PHE A 237 -1.35 13.70 7.16
N ILE A 238 -0.78 12.85 8.03
CA ILE A 238 -1.37 11.56 8.37
C ILE A 238 -2.54 11.76 9.34
N ARG A 239 -3.68 11.13 9.04
CA ARG A 239 -4.92 11.18 9.80
C ARG A 239 -5.41 9.76 10.04
N LYS A 240 -5.55 9.36 11.31
CA LYS A 240 -6.07 8.03 11.66
C LYS A 240 -7.45 8.15 12.29
N TYR A 241 -8.44 7.65 11.57
CA TYR A 241 -9.83 7.53 12.01
C TYR A 241 -10.15 6.06 12.33
N ASP A 242 -11.20 5.86 13.12
CA ASP A 242 -11.63 4.51 13.49
C ASP A 242 -12.31 3.88 12.25
N TYR A 243 -13.22 4.62 11.63
CA TYR A 243 -13.84 4.30 10.34
C TYR A 243 -13.66 5.44 9.33
N VAL A 244 -13.52 5.07 8.06
CA VAL A 244 -13.53 5.99 6.92
C VAL A 244 -14.60 5.54 5.94
N VAL A 245 -15.43 6.48 5.50
CA VAL A 245 -16.46 6.23 4.48
C VAL A 245 -15.98 6.80 3.15
N ALA A 246 -15.81 5.96 2.14
CA ALA A 246 -15.39 6.42 0.82
C ALA A 246 -16.00 5.59 -0.31
N LYS A 247 -16.61 6.29 -1.28
CA LYS A 247 -17.21 5.66 -2.46
C LYS A 247 -16.18 5.11 -3.44
N ASP A 248 -14.96 5.63 -3.40
CA ASP A 248 -13.84 5.23 -4.25
C ASP A 248 -13.11 3.97 -3.74
N GLY A 249 -13.63 3.35 -2.67
CA GLY A 249 -13.11 2.12 -2.10
C GLY A 249 -11.84 2.28 -1.26
N SER A 250 -11.40 3.52 -1.02
CA SER A 250 -10.31 3.81 -0.08
C SER A 250 -10.74 3.70 1.39
N GLY A 251 -12.05 3.69 1.68
CA GLY A 251 -12.63 3.61 3.03
C GLY A 251 -13.02 2.19 3.48
N ASP A 252 -13.42 2.07 4.74
CA ASP A 252 -13.99 0.84 5.33
C ASP A 252 -15.40 0.55 4.80
N PHE A 253 -16.17 1.62 4.56
CA PHE A 253 -17.57 1.56 4.18
C PHE A 253 -17.84 2.44 2.97
N PHE A 254 -18.85 2.09 2.18
CA PHE A 254 -19.26 2.88 1.02
C PHE A 254 -20.27 3.95 1.41
N THR A 255 -20.98 3.75 2.53
CA THR A 255 -21.98 4.67 3.05
C THR A 255 -21.78 4.97 4.52
N VAL A 256 -22.26 6.14 4.94
CA VAL A 256 -22.24 6.54 6.36
C VAL A 256 -23.13 5.61 7.19
N GLN A 257 -24.22 5.10 6.63
CA GLN A 257 -25.12 4.19 7.33
C GLN A 257 -24.43 2.87 7.67
N GLU A 258 -23.72 2.27 6.72
CA GLU A 258 -22.93 1.05 6.97
C GLU A 258 -21.89 1.27 8.09
N ALA A 259 -21.24 2.44 8.11
CA ALA A 259 -20.30 2.78 9.18
C ALA A 259 -20.98 2.93 10.54
N ILE A 260 -22.18 3.53 10.59
CA ILE A 260 -22.99 3.67 11.80
C ILE A 260 -23.43 2.30 12.30
N ASP A 261 -23.91 1.44 11.41
CA ASP A 261 -24.40 0.09 11.72
C ASP A 261 -23.28 -0.81 12.25
N ALA A 262 -22.02 -0.53 11.90
CA ALA A 262 -20.84 -1.23 12.42
C ALA A 262 -20.34 -0.70 13.78
N ILE A 263 -20.86 0.41 14.32
CA ILE A 263 -20.43 0.92 15.64
C ILE A 263 -20.77 -0.04 16.80
N PRO A 264 -21.99 -0.63 16.88
CA PRO A 264 -22.38 -1.50 18.00
C PRO A 264 -21.53 -2.76 18.15
N ASP A 265 -20.98 -3.31 17.08
CA ASP A 265 -20.18 -4.54 17.09
C ASP A 265 -18.77 -4.35 17.67
N PHE A 266 -18.30 -3.10 17.77
CA PHE A 266 -16.94 -2.74 18.18
C PHE A 266 -16.91 -1.89 19.46
N ARG A 267 -17.75 -2.20 20.46
CA ARG A 267 -17.71 -1.58 21.79
C ARG A 267 -16.37 -1.81 22.51
N LYS A 268 -15.34 -1.05 22.13
CA LYS A 268 -14.35 -0.58 23.08
C LYS A 268 -15.04 0.55 23.87
N ASN A 269 -14.80 0.68 25.16
CA ASN A 269 -15.41 1.70 26.03
C ASN A 269 -14.99 3.16 25.68
N GLN A 270 -14.95 3.52 24.40
CA GLN A 270 -14.38 4.75 23.85
C GLN A 270 -15.21 5.28 22.67
N ARG A 271 -15.01 6.56 22.36
CA ARG A 271 -15.65 7.27 21.25
C ARG A 271 -15.15 6.73 19.90
N THR A 272 -16.07 6.44 18.98
CA THR A 272 -15.75 6.11 17.57
C THR A 272 -15.76 7.38 16.71
N ARG A 273 -14.73 7.56 15.89
CA ARG A 273 -14.60 8.67 14.92
C ARG A 273 -14.77 8.13 13.50
N VAL A 274 -15.72 8.71 12.78
CA VAL A 274 -16.00 8.42 11.36
C VAL A 274 -15.56 9.64 10.54
N TYR A 275 -14.78 9.40 9.49
CA TYR A 275 -14.40 10.41 8.48
C TYR A 275 -15.22 10.20 7.20
#